data_AF-I7KYU5-F1
#
_entry.id   AF-I7KYU5-F1
#
_cell.length_a   1.000
_cell.length_b   1.000
_cell.length_c   1.000
_cell.angle_alpha   90.00
_cell.angle_beta   90.00
_cell.angle_gamma   90.00
#
_symmetry.space_group_name_H-M   'P 1'
#
loop_
_entity.id
_entity.type
_entity.pdbx_description
1 polymer ?
#
loop_
_entity_poly.entity_id
_entity_poly.type
_entity_poly.pdbx_seq_one_letter_code
_entity_poly.pdbx_strand_id
1 'polypeptide(L)'
;MTAKTEKKPGKLMGVVGAVCGLLLYYLWVAVIMAILFTFFAEPTAMGVFKVAFPLMARTWLIAGTLPFFIIFGHYLFTREPMSEAELLLDRSGLAASASGFLLWLAVLVVLEVLGVTVAYPYYVAGGYLVILILFVCLRKAWSRGA
;
A
#
# COMPACT_ATOMS: atom_id res chain seq x y z
N MET A 1 12.73 -46.64 1.19
CA MET A 1 11.98 -45.75 2.11
C MET A 1 12.65 -44.37 2.03
N THR A 2 12.25 -43.54 1.07
CA THR A 2 12.84 -42.21 0.85
C THR A 2 11.82 -41.16 1.26
N ALA A 3 12.14 -40.44 2.34
CA ALA A 3 11.32 -39.38 2.89
C ALA A 3 11.08 -38.29 1.84
N LYS A 4 9.85 -38.24 1.32
CA LYS A 4 9.36 -37.11 0.54
C LYS A 4 9.22 -35.94 1.51
N THR A 5 10.11 -34.97 1.42
CA THR A 5 10.00 -33.69 2.10
C THR A 5 8.77 -32.96 1.55
N GLU A 6 7.62 -33.14 2.19
CA GLU A 6 6.42 -32.31 2.01
C GLU A 6 6.74 -30.87 2.43
N LYS A 7 7.36 -30.11 1.53
CA LYS A 7 7.50 -28.67 1.68
C LYS A 7 6.12 -28.07 1.44
N LYS A 8 5.41 -27.72 2.53
CA LYS A 8 4.05 -27.12 2.55
C LYS A 8 3.83 -26.15 1.36
N PRO A 9 3.06 -26.54 0.32
CA PRO A 9 2.88 -25.72 -0.89
C PRO A 9 2.29 -24.34 -0.58
N GLY A 10 1.46 -24.22 0.46
CA GLY A 10 0.86 -22.95 0.88
C GLY A 10 1.85 -21.87 1.34
N LYS A 11 2.98 -22.24 1.96
CA LYS A 11 4.00 -21.24 2.36
C LYS A 11 4.75 -20.66 1.17
N LEU A 12 5.03 -21.48 0.15
CA LEU A 12 5.69 -21.02 -1.07
C LEU A 12 4.77 -20.09 -1.87
N MET A 13 3.48 -20.43 -1.98
CA MET A 13 2.49 -19.61 -2.68
C MET A 13 2.29 -18.24 -2.02
N GLY A 14 2.32 -18.15 -0.68
CA GLY A 14 2.27 -16.87 0.04
C GLY A 14 3.47 -15.96 -0.26
N VAL A 15 4.68 -16.52 -0.31
CA VAL A 15 5.89 -15.76 -0.67
C VAL A 15 5.83 -15.29 -2.13
N VAL A 16 5.43 -16.18 -3.05
CA VAL A 16 5.26 -15.83 -4.47
C VAL A 16 4.22 -14.72 -4.63
N GLY A 17 3.11 -14.78 -3.89
CA GLY A 17 2.09 -13.74 -3.87
C GLY A 17 2.63 -12.40 -3.39
N ALA A 18 3.35 -12.36 -2.27
CA ALA A 18 3.97 -11.13 -1.77
C ALA A 18 4.99 -10.53 -2.76
N VAL A 19 5.81 -11.37 -3.41
CA VAL A 19 6.74 -10.92 -4.47
C VAL A 19 5.99 -10.36 -5.66
N CYS A 20 4.90 -11.01 -6.09
CA CYS A 20 4.04 -10.50 -7.15
C CYS A 20 3.42 -9.15 -6.77
N GLY A 21 2.94 -9.01 -5.53
CA GLY A 21 2.47 -7.74 -4.99
C GLY A 21 3.52 -6.63 -5.06
N LEU A 22 4.77 -6.95 -4.70
CA LEU A 22 5.88 -6.00 -4.80
C LEU A 22 6.19 -5.60 -6.24
N LEU A 23 6.11 -6.54 -7.20
CA LEU A 23 6.26 -6.22 -8.62
C LEU A 23 5.14 -5.27 -9.11
N LEU A 24 3.89 -5.52 -8.71
CA LEU A 24 2.76 -4.64 -9.01
C LEU A 24 2.94 -3.24 -8.39
N TYR A 25 3.50 -3.17 -7.17
CA TYR A 25 3.85 -1.90 -6.54
C TYR A 25 4.88 -1.13 -7.36
N TYR A 26 5.96 -1.77 -7.84
CA TYR A 26 6.95 -1.08 -8.68
C TYR A 26 6.37 -0.62 -10.02
N LEU A 27 5.48 -1.43 -10.62
CA LEU A 27 4.73 -1.02 -11.81
C LEU A 27 3.86 0.22 -11.52
N TRP A 28 3.17 0.25 -10.39
CA TRP A 28 2.40 1.40 -9.94
C TRP A 28 3.29 2.65 -9.77
N VAL A 29 4.44 2.52 -9.11
CA VAL A 29 5.40 3.63 -8.95
C VAL A 29 5.86 4.14 -10.33
N ALA A 30 6.16 3.25 -11.28
CA ALA A 30 6.54 3.65 -12.62
C ALA A 30 5.42 4.43 -13.34
N VAL A 31 4.16 4.00 -13.21
CA VAL A 31 3.00 4.71 -13.77
C VAL A 31 2.84 6.09 -13.14
N ILE A 32 2.91 6.20 -11.80
CA ILE A 32 2.83 7.49 -11.12
C ILE A 32 3.96 8.42 -11.55
N MET A 33 5.19 7.92 -11.64
CA MET A 33 6.32 8.72 -12.11
C MET A 33 6.13 9.18 -13.55
N ALA A 34 5.66 8.31 -14.45
CA ALA A 34 5.36 8.69 -15.84
C ALA A 34 4.31 9.81 -15.91
N ILE A 35 3.23 9.71 -15.14
CA ILE A 35 2.19 10.76 -15.06
C ILE A 35 2.78 12.06 -14.53
N LEU A 36 3.53 12.01 -13.42
CA LEU A 36 4.14 13.19 -12.81
C LEU A 36 5.11 13.90 -13.76
N PHE A 37 5.94 13.16 -14.48
CA PHE A 37 6.87 13.74 -15.45
C PHE A 37 6.18 14.23 -16.73
N THR A 38 5.09 13.59 -17.15
CA THR A 38 4.39 13.99 -18.38
C THR A 38 3.56 15.26 -18.17
N PHE A 39 2.88 15.39 -17.02
CA PHE A 39 1.89 16.44 -16.81
C PHE A 39 2.33 17.55 -15.86
N PHE A 40 3.28 17.28 -14.96
CA PHE A 40 3.64 18.19 -13.88
C PHE A 40 5.12 18.56 -13.86
N ALA A 41 5.95 18.02 -14.77
CA ALA A 41 7.35 18.42 -14.85
C ALA A 41 7.51 19.69 -15.68
N GLU A 42 8.17 20.67 -15.08
CA GLU A 42 8.57 21.90 -15.74
C GLU A 42 10.09 21.93 -15.89
N PRO A 43 10.62 22.38 -17.04
CA PRO A 43 12.05 22.56 -17.21
C PRO A 43 12.52 23.74 -16.33
N THR A 44 13.58 23.52 -15.56
CA THR A 44 14.26 24.60 -14.83
C THR A 44 15.31 25.27 -15.71
N ALA A 45 15.74 26.47 -15.31
CA ALA A 45 16.77 27.24 -16.01
C ALA A 45 18.12 26.50 -16.20
N MET A 46 18.36 25.44 -15.42
CA MET A 46 19.56 24.59 -15.52
C MET A 46 19.34 23.33 -16.38
N GLY A 47 18.22 23.21 -17.08
CA GLY A 47 17.88 22.02 -17.90
C GLY A 47 17.45 20.80 -17.08
N VAL A 48 17.26 20.94 -15.77
CA VAL A 48 16.73 19.88 -14.89
C VAL A 48 15.21 19.97 -14.84
N PHE A 49 14.50 18.87 -14.83
CA PHE A 49 13.04 18.86 -14.65
C PHE A 49 12.65 18.94 -13.18
N LYS A 50 11.76 19.87 -12.82
CA LYS A 50 11.14 19.96 -11.49
C LYS A 50 9.67 19.60 -11.60
N VAL A 51 9.24 18.62 -10.80
CA VAL A 51 7.83 18.22 -10.73
C VAL A 51 7.06 19.18 -9.80
N ALA A 52 6.22 20.04 -10.39
CA ALA A 52 5.33 20.99 -9.73
C ALA A 52 4.04 20.31 -9.23
N PHE A 53 4.22 19.27 -8.40
CA PHE A 53 3.12 18.56 -7.73
C PHE A 53 3.35 18.55 -6.21
N PRO A 54 2.29 18.70 -5.39
CA PRO A 54 2.42 18.73 -3.94
C PRO A 54 3.22 17.54 -3.37
N LEU A 55 4.25 17.84 -2.56
CA LEU A 55 5.30 16.89 -2.19
C LEU A 55 4.78 15.79 -1.26
N MET A 56 3.97 16.14 -0.26
CA MET A 56 3.44 15.19 0.72
C MET A 56 2.43 14.26 0.04
N ALA A 57 1.52 14.80 -0.77
CA ALA A 57 0.60 13.99 -1.57
C ALA A 57 1.35 13.06 -2.54
N ARG A 58 2.35 13.57 -3.29
CA ARG A 58 3.19 12.74 -4.18
C ARG A 58 3.84 11.59 -3.45
N THR A 59 4.47 11.89 -2.32
CA THR A 59 5.21 10.89 -1.54
C THR A 59 4.25 9.82 -1.00
N TRP A 60 3.05 10.22 -0.59
CA TRP A 60 2.04 9.28 -0.10
C TRP A 60 1.40 8.43 -1.21
N LEU A 61 1.16 8.97 -2.41
CA LEU A 61 0.72 8.20 -3.58
C LEU A 61 1.67 7.04 -3.92
N ILE A 62 2.97 7.24 -3.65
CA ILE A 62 4.01 6.22 -3.79
C ILE A 62 3.99 5.34 -2.55
N ALA A 63 4.46 5.84 -1.40
CA ALA A 63 4.71 5.01 -0.22
C ALA A 63 3.44 4.39 0.38
N GLY A 64 2.34 5.14 0.44
CA GLY A 64 1.12 4.74 1.14
C GLY A 64 0.39 3.55 0.51
N THR A 65 0.65 3.24 -0.76
CA THR A 65 0.04 2.09 -1.46
C THR A 65 0.76 0.77 -1.20
N LEU A 66 1.97 0.79 -0.64
CA LEU A 66 2.80 -0.40 -0.44
C LEU A 66 2.10 -1.51 0.36
N PRO A 67 1.46 -1.24 1.52
CA PRO A 67 0.76 -2.29 2.28
C PRO A 67 -0.37 -2.94 1.48
N PHE A 68 -1.12 -2.14 0.71
CA PHE A 68 -2.19 -2.65 -0.13
C PHE A 68 -1.67 -3.65 -1.15
N PHE A 69 -0.61 -3.30 -1.90
CA PHE A 69 -0.05 -4.18 -2.93
C PHE A 69 0.53 -5.48 -2.35
N ILE A 70 1.19 -5.43 -1.19
CA ILE A 70 1.73 -6.63 -0.54
C ILE A 70 0.59 -7.59 -0.15
N ILE A 71 -0.44 -7.07 0.53
CA ILE A 71 -1.59 -7.89 0.97
C ILE A 71 -2.38 -8.38 -0.24
N PHE A 72 -2.55 -7.55 -1.26
CA PHE A 72 -3.26 -7.91 -2.49
C PHE A 72 -2.54 -9.02 -3.26
N GLY A 73 -1.22 -8.90 -3.41
CA GLY A 73 -0.41 -9.94 -4.03
C GLY A 73 -0.50 -11.25 -3.27
N HIS A 74 -0.41 -11.21 -1.93
CA HIS A 74 -0.61 -12.40 -1.10
C HIS A 74 -1.99 -13.03 -1.36
N TYR A 75 -3.05 -12.24 -1.19
CA TYR A 75 -4.45 -12.65 -1.35
C TYR A 75 -4.73 -13.32 -2.70
N LEU A 76 -4.20 -12.77 -3.80
CA LEU A 76 -4.41 -13.34 -5.15
C LEU A 76 -3.91 -14.79 -5.28
N PHE A 77 -2.82 -15.14 -4.60
CA PHE A 77 -2.15 -16.43 -4.76
C PHE A 77 -2.50 -17.44 -3.66
N THR A 78 -3.05 -16.99 -2.53
CA THR A 78 -3.37 -17.87 -1.38
C THR A 78 -4.86 -18.04 -1.13
N ARG A 79 -5.75 -17.32 -1.83
CA ARG A 79 -7.19 -17.34 -1.54
C ARG A 79 -7.86 -18.72 -1.61
N GLU A 80 -7.40 -19.61 -2.50
CA GLU A 80 -8.00 -20.94 -2.70
C GLU A 80 -7.67 -21.94 -1.59
N PRO A 81 -6.38 -22.07 -1.17
CA PRO A 81 -6.05 -22.96 -0.05
C PRO A 81 -6.33 -22.38 1.35
N MET A 82 -6.79 -21.12 1.46
CA MET A 82 -6.97 -20.43 2.74
C MET A 82 -8.26 -20.81 3.48
N SER A 83 -8.17 -20.82 4.80
CA SER A 83 -9.36 -20.88 5.66
C SER A 83 -10.17 -19.58 5.59
N GLU A 84 -11.46 -19.64 5.93
CA GLU A 84 -12.32 -18.44 5.96
C GLU A 84 -11.78 -17.35 6.89
N ALA A 85 -11.17 -17.73 8.01
CA ALA A 85 -10.56 -16.80 8.95
C ALA A 85 -9.38 -16.02 8.33
N GLU A 86 -8.55 -16.69 7.53
CA GLU A 86 -7.42 -16.07 6.82
C GLU A 86 -7.91 -15.17 5.68
N LEU A 87 -8.95 -15.59 4.96
CA LEU A 87 -9.59 -14.76 3.93
C LEU A 87 -10.19 -13.47 4.51
N LEU A 88 -10.85 -13.56 5.67
CA LEU A 88 -11.37 -12.39 6.37
C LEU A 88 -10.24 -11.47 6.85
N LEU A 89 -9.13 -12.03 7.31
CA LEU A 89 -7.95 -11.25 7.70
C LEU A 89 -7.37 -10.48 6.51
N ASP A 90 -7.14 -11.12 5.37
CA ASP A 90 -6.60 -10.47 4.18
C ASP A 90 -7.57 -9.42 3.62
N ARG A 91 -8.87 -9.72 3.57
CA ARG A 91 -9.90 -8.74 3.19
C ARG A 91 -9.91 -7.54 4.13
N SER A 92 -9.73 -7.78 5.42
CA SER A 92 -9.64 -6.69 6.40
C SER A 92 -8.40 -5.84 6.24
N GLY A 93 -7.27 -6.47 5.91
CA GLY A 93 -6.01 -5.79 5.57
C GLY A 93 -6.16 -4.94 4.31
N LEU A 94 -6.80 -5.46 3.27
CA LEU A 94 -7.07 -4.73 2.03
C LEU A 94 -7.98 -3.54 2.26
N ALA A 95 -9.10 -3.74 2.95
CA ALA A 95 -10.05 -2.69 3.28
C ALA A 95 -9.41 -1.60 4.13
N ALA A 96 -8.65 -1.97 5.17
CA ALA A 96 -7.93 -1.03 6.03
C ALA A 96 -6.85 -0.26 5.27
N SER A 97 -6.08 -0.93 4.41
CA SER A 97 -5.03 -0.29 3.62
C SER A 97 -5.61 0.69 2.62
N ALA A 98 -6.68 0.32 1.90
CA ALA A 98 -7.34 1.19 0.94
C ALA A 98 -8.01 2.40 1.61
N SER A 99 -8.80 2.16 2.67
CA SER A 99 -9.48 3.23 3.39
C SER A 99 -8.51 4.15 4.13
N GLY A 100 -7.47 3.60 4.77
CA GLY A 100 -6.44 4.37 5.45
C GLY A 100 -5.58 5.18 4.48
N PHE A 101 -5.24 4.61 3.32
CA PHE A 101 -4.58 5.34 2.25
C PHE A 101 -5.39 6.56 1.81
N LEU A 102 -6.68 6.38 1.48
CA LEU A 102 -7.56 7.46 1.02
C LEU A 102 -7.79 8.52 2.10
N LEU A 103 -8.07 8.09 3.33
CA LEU A 103 -8.28 8.98 4.47
C LEU A 103 -7.05 9.85 4.71
N TRP A 104 -5.87 9.24 4.75
CA TRP A 104 -4.64 9.97 5.00
C TRP A 104 -4.22 10.84 3.82
N LEU A 105 -4.46 10.40 2.58
CA LEU A 105 -4.23 11.23 1.39
C LEU A 105 -5.04 12.52 1.47
N ALA A 106 -6.32 12.44 1.86
CA ALA A 106 -7.16 13.61 2.05
C ALA A 106 -6.60 14.56 3.12
N VAL A 107 -6.13 14.03 4.25
CA VAL A 107 -5.46 14.82 5.30
C VAL A 107 -4.23 15.55 4.74
N LEU A 108 -3.37 14.86 4.00
CA LEU A 108 -2.16 15.47 3.42
C LEU A 108 -2.48 16.55 2.41
N VAL A 109 -3.47 16.33 1.54
CA VAL A 109 -3.92 17.35 0.58
C VAL A 109 -4.43 18.59 1.31
N VAL A 110 -5.24 18.43 2.35
CA VAL A 110 -5.74 19.55 3.17
C VAL A 110 -4.59 20.30 3.82
N LEU A 111 -3.63 19.60 4.43
CA LEU A 111 -2.45 20.22 5.05
C LEU A 111 -1.62 21.01 4.04
N GLU A 112 -1.38 20.48 2.83
CA GLU A 112 -0.65 21.19 1.79
C GLU A 112 -1.40 22.42 1.28
N VAL A 113 -2.71 22.34 1.09
CA VAL A 113 -3.55 23.48 0.70
C VAL A 113 -3.51 24.58 1.77
N LEU A 114 -3.43 24.21 3.05
CA LEU A 114 -3.28 25.14 4.17
C LEU A 114 -1.84 25.66 4.35
N GLY A 115 -0.89 25.24 3.51
CA GLY A 115 0.53 25.61 3.61
C GLY A 115 1.26 25.00 4.81
N VAL A 116 0.68 23.99 5.46
CA VAL A 116 1.31 23.27 6.56
C VAL A 116 2.30 22.27 5.98
N THR A 117 3.55 22.34 6.44
CA THR A 117 4.58 21.39 6.06
C THR A 117 4.89 20.46 7.22
N VAL A 118 4.92 19.17 6.94
CA VAL A 118 5.29 18.13 7.90
C VAL A 118 6.54 17.44 7.38
N ALA A 119 7.54 17.23 8.24
CA ALA A 119 8.78 16.59 7.81
C ALA A 119 8.57 15.10 7.47
N TYR A 120 9.28 14.63 6.44
CA TYR A 120 9.48 13.19 6.19
C TYR A 120 10.48 12.70 7.25
N PRO A 121 10.06 11.91 8.26
CA PRO A 121 9.22 10.73 8.06
C PRO A 121 7.81 10.81 8.67
N TYR A 122 7.46 11.86 9.40
CA TYR A 122 6.28 11.88 10.27
C TYR A 122 4.96 11.73 9.52
N TYR A 123 4.81 12.38 8.37
CA TYR A 123 3.57 12.25 7.60
C TYR A 123 3.42 10.87 6.94
N VAL A 124 4.51 10.14 6.67
CA VAL A 124 4.42 8.76 6.17
C VAL A 124 4.08 7.81 7.32
N ALA A 125 4.77 7.97 8.46
CA ALA A 125 4.50 7.17 9.67
C ALA A 125 3.05 7.36 10.16
N GLY A 126 2.53 8.59 10.13
CA GLY A 126 1.15 8.91 10.49
C GLY A 126 0.14 8.15 9.62
N GLY A 127 0.36 8.08 8.31
CA GLY A 127 -0.53 7.33 7.42
C GLY A 127 -0.51 5.83 7.67
N TYR A 128 0.66 5.24 7.92
CA TYR A 128 0.74 3.83 8.31
C TYR A 128 0.10 3.56 9.67
N LEU A 129 0.18 4.49 10.62
CA LEU A 129 -0.52 4.39 11.89
C LEU A 129 -2.04 4.38 11.68
N VAL A 130 -2.57 5.24 10.80
CA VAL A 130 -3.99 5.26 10.45
C VAL A 130 -4.43 3.93 9.84
N ILE A 131 -3.65 3.38 8.89
CA ILE A 131 -3.92 2.06 8.31
C ILE A 131 -3.96 0.97 9.40
N LEU A 132 -3.00 0.98 10.31
CA LEU A 132 -2.93 0.01 11.41
C LEU A 132 -4.13 0.11 12.35
N ILE A 133 -4.53 1.33 12.72
CA ILE A 133 -5.72 1.56 13.57
C ILE A 133 -6.97 1.04 12.87
N LEU A 134 -7.17 1.36 11.59
CA LEU A 134 -8.31 0.88 10.82
C LEU A 134 -8.32 -0.65 10.69
N PHE A 135 -7.15 -1.27 10.51
CA PHE A 135 -7.02 -2.72 10.48
C PHE A 135 -7.49 -3.36 11.78
N VAL A 136 -7.04 -2.85 12.93
CA VAL A 136 -7.46 -3.35 14.25
C VAL A 136 -8.97 -3.15 14.45
N CYS A 137 -9.52 -2.00 14.06
CA CYS A 137 -10.94 -1.69 14.17
C CYS A 137 -11.80 -2.64 13.31
N LEU A 138 -11.45 -2.81 12.03
CA LEU A 138 -12.17 -3.66 11.09
C LEU A 138 -12.09 -5.14 11.48
N ARG A 139 -10.91 -5.61 11.87
CA ARG A 139 -10.72 -6.98 12.36
C ARG A 139 -11.62 -7.26 13.58
N LYS A 140 -11.68 -6.33 14.53
CA LYS A 140 -12.52 -6.44 15.73
C LYS A 140 -14.01 -6.38 15.41
N ALA A 141 -14.41 -5.59 14.40
CA ALA A 141 -15.80 -5.53 13.95
C ALA A 141 -16.23 -6.88 13.34
N TRP A 142 -15.41 -7.47 12.48
CA TRP A 142 -15.70 -8.76 11.87
C TRP A 142 -15.69 -9.93 12.85
N SER A 143 -14.80 -9.91 13.86
CA SER A 143 -14.79 -10.97 14.88
C SER A 143 -16.01 -10.95 15.82
N ARG A 144 -16.82 -9.89 15.80
CA ARG A 144 -18.04 -9.76 16.60
C ARG A 144 -19.31 -10.12 15.83
N GLY A 145 -19.21 -10.28 14.50
CA GLY A 145 -20.31 -10.64 13.62
C GLY A 145 -20.31 -12.11 13.17
N ALA A 146 -19.31 -12.88 13.59
CA ALA A 146 -19.22 -14.34 13.46
C ALA A 146 -19.57 -14.99 14.80
#